data_AF-A0A849HGE3-F1
#
_entry.id   AF-A0A849HGE3-F1
#
_cell.length_a   1.000
_cell.length_b   1.000
_cell.length_c   1.000
_cell.angle_alpha   90.00
_cell.angle_beta   90.00
_cell.angle_gamma   90.00
#
_symmetry.space_group_name_H-M   'P 1'
#
loop_
_entity.id
_entity.type
_entity.pdbx_description
1 polymer ?
#
loop_
_entity_poly.entity_id
_entity_poly.type
_entity_poly.pdbx_seq_one_letter_code
_entity_poly.pdbx_strand_id
1 'polypeptide(L)'
;MAIDSGKAAALARQSPRGIRLPGTVLGIGLGGFVDGILLHQILQWHHMLTSTNTDNIGVQYYPANTVHGLQINTIWDGLFHTFTWLAVLVGLGLLYSRVTHSRGRAWTSRVLWGWILVGWGVFNLVEGIIDHHLLGIHHVRSGEYQTWWDIGFLVFGAFLVASGWLLQRTGTPLDITGDAERPATTR
;
A
#
# COMPACT_ATOMS: atom_id res chain seq x y z
N MET A 1 39.95 -6.34 -29.83
CA MET A 1 38.93 -6.91 -28.92
C MET A 1 37.64 -6.13 -29.13
N ALA A 2 36.84 -6.55 -30.12
CA ALA A 2 35.59 -5.88 -30.49
C ALA A 2 34.54 -6.22 -29.43
N ILE A 3 34.06 -5.21 -28.72
CA ILE A 3 32.93 -5.36 -27.80
C ILE A 3 31.72 -5.64 -28.67
N ASP A 4 31.16 -6.85 -28.55
CA ASP A 4 30.00 -7.33 -29.30
C ASP A 4 28.85 -6.32 -29.24
N SER A 5 28.69 -5.58 -30.35
CA SER A 5 27.67 -4.55 -30.54
C SER A 5 26.26 -5.12 -30.42
N GLY A 6 26.08 -6.43 -30.65
CA GLY A 6 24.84 -7.15 -30.39
C GLY A 6 24.51 -7.24 -28.91
N LYS A 7 25.50 -7.44 -28.05
CA LYS A 7 25.34 -7.50 -26.59
C LYS A 7 25.01 -6.13 -25.98
N ALA A 8 25.62 -5.07 -26.50
CA ALA A 8 25.32 -3.69 -26.10
C ALA A 8 23.88 -3.28 -26.50
N ALA A 9 23.45 -3.63 -27.72
CA ALA A 9 22.08 -3.40 -28.18
C ALA A 9 21.04 -4.25 -27.42
N ALA A 10 21.38 -5.50 -27.05
CA ALA A 10 20.52 -6.36 -26.25
C ALA A 10 20.36 -5.86 -24.80
N LEU A 11 21.41 -5.30 -24.20
CA LEU A 11 21.35 -4.66 -22.87
C LEU A 11 20.56 -3.35 -22.91
N ALA A 12 20.64 -2.58 -23.99
CA ALA A 12 19.85 -1.36 -24.20
C ALA A 12 18.34 -1.63 -24.38
N ARG A 13 17.98 -2.82 -24.89
CA ARG A 13 16.58 -3.27 -25.08
C ARG A 13 15.90 -3.82 -23.83
N GLN A 14 16.63 -4.08 -22.74
CA GLN A 14 16.00 -4.52 -21.50
C GLN A 14 15.24 -3.35 -20.88
N SER A 15 13.90 -3.40 -20.98
CA SER A 15 13.04 -2.46 -20.29
C SER A 15 13.29 -2.54 -18.78
N PRO A 16 13.49 -1.42 -18.07
CA PRO A 16 13.66 -1.43 -16.63
C PRO A 16 12.54 -2.23 -15.95
N ARG A 17 12.89 -3.09 -14.99
CA ARG A 17 11.89 -3.83 -14.21
C ARG A 17 10.99 -2.80 -13.51
N GLY A 18 9.70 -2.81 -13.86
CA GLY A 18 8.75 -1.77 -13.42
C GLY A 18 8.59 -1.67 -11.91
N ILE A 19 8.16 -0.50 -11.44
CA ILE A 19 7.93 -0.19 -10.03
C ILE A 19 6.52 -0.54 -9.52
N ARG A 20 5.77 -1.37 -10.28
CA ARG A 20 4.44 -1.84 -9.88
C ARG A 20 4.48 -2.53 -8.51
N LEU A 21 5.28 -3.59 -8.40
CA LEU A 21 5.39 -4.36 -7.17
C LEU A 21 5.83 -3.50 -5.96
N PRO A 22 6.96 -2.75 -6.01
CA PRO A 22 7.34 -1.93 -4.86
C PRO A 22 6.29 -0.88 -4.50
N GLY A 23 5.68 -0.21 -5.48
CA GLY A 23 4.63 0.77 -5.22
C GLY A 23 3.39 0.14 -4.57
N THR A 24 2.93 -1.01 -5.04
CA THR A 24 1.79 -1.72 -4.45
C THR A 24 2.09 -2.18 -3.03
N VAL A 25 3.27 -2.77 -2.77
CA VAL A 25 3.63 -3.21 -1.41
C VAL A 25 3.77 -2.02 -0.45
N LEU A 26 4.36 -0.90 -0.91
CA LEU A 26 4.38 0.36 -0.15
C LEU A 26 2.97 0.86 0.17
N GLY A 27 2.07 0.81 -0.82
CA GLY A 27 0.67 1.22 -0.66
C GLY A 27 -0.07 0.42 0.40
N ILE A 28 0.12 -0.91 0.42
CA ILE A 28 -0.48 -1.78 1.45
C ILE A 28 0.01 -1.36 2.84
N GLY A 29 1.32 -1.20 3.02
CA GLY A 29 1.88 -0.81 4.31
C GLY A 29 1.45 0.59 4.76
N LEU A 30 1.44 1.58 3.86
CA LEU A 30 1.01 2.94 4.17
C LEU A 30 -0.49 3.02 4.48
N GLY A 31 -1.32 2.31 3.71
CA GLY A 31 -2.76 2.25 3.96
C GLY A 31 -3.08 1.65 5.33
N GLY A 32 -2.45 0.52 5.66
CA GLY A 32 -2.61 -0.09 6.98
C GLY A 32 -2.05 0.76 8.12
N PHE A 33 -0.98 1.54 7.90
CA PHE A 33 -0.54 2.52 8.91
C PHE A 33 -1.56 3.62 9.16
N VAL A 34 -2.15 4.16 8.09
CA VAL A 34 -3.17 5.21 8.24
C VAL A 34 -4.38 4.66 8.97
N ASP A 35 -4.79 3.43 8.66
CA ASP A 35 -5.85 2.73 9.36
C ASP A 35 -5.53 2.54 10.85
N GLY A 36 -4.39 1.90 11.17
CA GLY A 36 -4.00 1.62 12.54
C GLY A 36 -3.73 2.86 13.38
N ILE A 37 -3.13 3.91 12.82
CA ILE A 37 -2.86 5.14 13.56
C ILE A 37 -4.13 5.98 13.70
N LEU A 38 -4.83 6.26 12.59
CA LEU A 38 -5.98 7.15 12.65
C LEU A 38 -7.19 6.47 13.29
N LEU A 39 -7.54 5.26 12.86
CA LEU A 39 -8.78 4.61 13.27
C LEU A 39 -8.61 3.81 14.57
N HIS A 40 -7.49 3.07 14.75
CA HIS A 40 -7.29 2.29 15.99
C HIS A 40 -6.79 3.16 17.15
N GLN A 41 -5.87 4.10 16.91
CA GLN A 41 -5.18 4.79 18.01
C GLN A 41 -5.72 6.18 18.31
N ILE A 42 -5.88 7.03 17.28
CA ILE A 42 -6.34 8.42 17.48
C ILE A 42 -7.85 8.47 17.71
N LEU A 43 -8.62 7.88 16.80
CA LEU A 43 -10.07 7.89 16.88
C LEU A 43 -10.62 6.76 17.75
N GLN A 44 -9.89 5.66 17.88
CA GLN A 44 -10.28 4.48 18.65
C GLN A 44 -11.66 3.97 18.25
N TRP A 45 -11.97 4.02 16.95
CA TRP A 45 -13.28 3.60 16.43
C TRP A 45 -13.42 2.08 16.42
N HIS A 46 -12.32 1.40 16.17
CA HIS A 46 -12.21 -0.05 16.17
C HIS A 46 -10.76 -0.43 16.46
N HIS A 47 -10.57 -1.65 16.95
CA HIS A 47 -9.30 -2.34 17.07
C HIS A 47 -9.45 -3.76 16.50
N MET A 48 -8.34 -4.48 16.32
CA MET A 48 -8.31 -5.80 15.66
C MET A 48 -9.41 -6.78 16.09
N LEU A 49 -9.81 -6.81 17.37
CA LEU A 49 -10.77 -7.77 17.90
C LEU A 49 -12.06 -7.14 18.47
N THR A 50 -12.32 -5.87 18.22
CA THR A 50 -13.44 -5.16 18.88
C THR A 50 -14.83 -5.48 18.40
N SER A 51 -14.97 -6.21 17.29
CA SER A 51 -16.28 -6.65 16.77
C SER A 51 -16.57 -8.15 16.96
N THR A 52 -15.75 -8.83 17.77
CA THR A 52 -15.88 -10.27 18.08
C THR A 52 -17.14 -10.63 18.89
N ASN A 53 -17.98 -9.67 19.26
CA ASN A 53 -19.31 -9.94 19.82
C ASN A 53 -20.33 -10.40 18.76
N THR A 54 -20.03 -10.20 17.48
CA THR A 54 -20.91 -10.55 16.34
C THR A 54 -20.14 -11.26 15.21
N ASP A 55 -18.97 -11.84 15.50
CA ASP A 55 -18.17 -12.49 14.49
C ASP A 55 -18.73 -13.85 14.04
N ASN A 56 -18.24 -14.35 12.91
CA ASN A 56 -18.69 -15.57 12.25
C ASN A 56 -17.87 -16.81 12.63
N ILE A 57 -16.89 -16.68 13.52
CA ILE A 57 -15.86 -17.71 13.79
C ILE A 57 -15.73 -18.09 15.28
N GLY A 58 -16.51 -17.47 16.16
CA GLY A 58 -16.58 -17.77 17.59
C GLY A 58 -15.37 -17.27 18.39
N VAL A 59 -14.76 -16.15 18.01
CA VAL A 59 -13.65 -15.57 18.77
C VAL A 59 -14.18 -14.98 20.08
N GLN A 60 -13.38 -15.05 21.14
CA GLN A 60 -13.75 -14.44 22.41
C GLN A 60 -13.91 -12.92 22.26
N TYR A 61 -14.97 -12.36 22.85
CA TYR A 61 -15.19 -10.92 22.81
C TYR A 61 -14.23 -10.13 23.71
N TYR A 62 -13.55 -9.13 23.13
CA TYR A 62 -12.63 -8.23 23.84
C TYR A 62 -13.06 -6.76 23.71
N PRO A 63 -13.86 -6.23 24.66
CA PRO A 63 -14.41 -4.88 24.57
C PRO A 63 -13.35 -3.79 24.81
N ALA A 64 -13.37 -2.74 23.98
CA ALA A 64 -12.44 -1.61 24.07
C ALA A 64 -12.67 -0.67 25.27
N ASN A 65 -13.68 -0.90 26.10
CA ASN A 65 -13.97 -0.09 27.28
C ASN A 65 -13.50 -0.74 28.60
N THR A 66 -12.71 -1.81 28.52
CA THR A 66 -12.08 -2.46 29.68
C THR A 66 -10.57 -2.45 29.53
N VAL A 67 -9.85 -2.39 30.65
CA VAL A 67 -8.37 -2.44 30.63
C VAL A 67 -7.87 -3.72 29.98
N HIS A 68 -8.46 -4.87 30.34
CA HIS A 68 -8.06 -6.15 29.77
C HIS A 68 -8.32 -6.22 28.25
N GLY A 69 -9.49 -5.78 27.80
CA GLY A 69 -9.82 -5.75 26.37
C GLY A 69 -8.92 -4.80 25.59
N LEU A 70 -8.60 -3.62 26.14
CA LEU A 70 -7.63 -2.71 25.53
C LEU A 70 -6.22 -3.30 25.45
N GLN A 71 -5.76 -4.02 26.47
CA GLN A 71 -4.45 -4.69 26.44
C GLN A 71 -4.36 -5.74 25.33
N ILE A 72 -5.40 -6.57 25.19
CA ILE A 72 -5.47 -7.58 24.13
C ILE A 72 -5.52 -6.90 22.75
N ASN A 73 -6.41 -5.92 22.55
CA ASN A 73 -6.50 -5.19 21.30
C ASN A 73 -5.18 -4.47 20.96
N THR A 74 -4.51 -3.87 21.94
CA THR A 74 -3.19 -3.23 21.74
C THR A 74 -2.14 -4.22 21.23
N ILE A 75 -2.15 -5.48 21.71
CA ILE A 75 -1.25 -6.52 21.19
C ILE A 75 -1.55 -6.80 19.73
N TRP A 76 -2.83 -7.00 19.39
CA TRP A 76 -3.23 -7.33 18.01
C TRP A 76 -3.03 -6.16 17.05
N ASP A 77 -3.32 -4.93 17.47
CA ASP A 77 -2.98 -3.73 16.72
C ASP A 77 -1.47 -3.64 16.53
N GLY A 78 -0.66 -4.00 17.54
CA GLY A 78 0.80 -4.04 17.41
C GLY A 78 1.29 -5.07 16.39
N LEU A 79 0.66 -6.25 16.32
CA LEU A 79 0.94 -7.26 15.30
C LEU A 79 0.56 -6.77 13.90
N PHE A 80 -0.60 -6.13 13.78
CA PHE A 80 -1.04 -5.47 12.55
C PHE A 80 -0.05 -4.38 12.11
N HIS A 81 0.36 -3.50 13.02
CA HIS A 81 1.39 -2.48 12.76
C HIS A 81 2.74 -3.10 12.37
N THR A 82 3.11 -4.24 12.96
CA THR A 82 4.34 -4.94 12.57
C THR A 82 4.26 -5.43 11.13
N PHE A 83 3.12 -5.99 10.71
CA PHE A 83 2.89 -6.38 9.32
C PHE A 83 2.97 -5.18 8.37
N THR A 84 2.29 -4.08 8.68
CA THR A 84 2.28 -2.88 7.82
C THR A 84 3.66 -2.22 7.75
N TRP A 85 4.39 -2.18 8.86
CA TRP A 85 5.78 -1.73 8.93
C TRP A 85 6.71 -2.58 8.04
N LEU A 86 6.63 -3.90 8.14
CA LEU A 86 7.41 -4.81 7.29
C LEU A 86 7.05 -4.64 5.82
N ALA A 87 5.76 -4.46 5.49
CA ALA A 87 5.35 -4.15 4.12
C ALA A 87 6.00 -2.86 3.61
N VAL A 88 6.03 -1.79 4.40
CA VAL A 88 6.75 -0.55 4.02
C VAL A 88 8.23 -0.82 3.79
N LEU A 89 8.91 -1.54 4.70
CA LEU A 89 10.33 -1.86 4.55
C LEU A 89 10.62 -2.69 3.29
N VAL A 90 9.81 -3.71 3.01
CA VAL A 90 9.93 -4.54 1.80
C VAL A 90 9.67 -3.69 0.56
N GLY A 91 8.64 -2.85 0.57
CA GLY A 91 8.33 -1.94 -0.51
C GLY A 91 9.47 -0.96 -0.82
N LEU A 92 10.08 -0.37 0.22
CA LEU A 92 11.26 0.49 0.11
C LEU A 92 12.48 -0.28 -0.41
N GLY A 93 12.76 -1.48 0.11
CA GLY A 93 13.88 -2.31 -0.33
C GLY A 93 13.75 -2.73 -1.80
N LEU A 94 12.55 -3.11 -2.22
CA LEU A 94 12.24 -3.41 -3.62
C LEU A 94 12.38 -2.17 -4.50
N LEU A 95 11.88 -1.00 -4.06
CA LEU A 95 11.99 0.25 -4.81
C LEU A 95 13.45 0.65 -4.98
N TYR A 96 14.23 0.61 -3.90
CA TYR A 96 15.65 0.89 -3.90
C TYR A 96 16.41 -0.05 -4.85
N SER A 97 16.10 -1.35 -4.84
CA SER A 97 16.65 -2.32 -5.80
C SER A 97 16.31 -1.94 -7.25
N ARG A 98 15.08 -1.50 -7.55
CA ARG A 98 14.70 -1.08 -8.92
C ARG A 98 15.45 0.18 -9.36
N VAL A 99 15.55 1.18 -8.50
CA VAL A 99 16.21 2.46 -8.81
C VAL A 99 17.71 2.28 -9.01
N THR A 100 18.38 1.52 -8.16
CA THR A 100 19.83 1.27 -8.27
C THR A 100 20.21 0.49 -9.53
N HIS A 101 19.30 -0.34 -10.06
CA HIS A 101 19.55 -1.15 -11.25
C HIS A 101 18.98 -0.53 -12.55
N SER A 102 18.36 0.66 -12.50
CA SER A 102 17.68 1.24 -13.66
C SER A 102 18.60 2.01 -14.63
N ARG A 103 19.91 2.10 -14.33
CA ARG A 103 20.95 2.69 -15.21
C ARG A 103 20.57 4.06 -15.79
N GLY A 104 20.02 4.96 -14.98
CA GLY A 104 19.68 6.33 -15.39
C GLY A 104 18.25 6.53 -15.90
N ARG A 105 17.45 5.47 -16.02
CA ARG A 105 16.01 5.58 -16.31
C ARG A 105 15.23 5.68 -15.00
N ALA A 106 14.45 6.74 -14.85
CA ALA A 106 13.56 6.94 -13.73
C ALA A 106 12.10 6.85 -14.15
N TRP A 107 11.24 6.71 -13.15
CA TRP A 107 9.80 6.77 -13.31
C TRP A 107 9.31 8.12 -12.79
N THR A 108 8.28 8.68 -13.43
CA THR A 108 7.61 9.86 -12.87
C THR A 108 6.97 9.52 -11.52
N SER A 109 6.89 10.52 -10.65
CA SER A 109 6.22 10.41 -9.35
C SER A 109 4.79 9.88 -9.48
N ARG A 110 4.10 10.22 -10.58
CA ARG A 110 2.76 9.71 -10.92
C ARG A 110 2.69 8.19 -10.99
N VAL A 111 3.72 7.52 -11.54
CA VAL A 111 3.75 6.06 -11.61
C VAL A 111 3.88 5.46 -10.21
N LEU A 112 4.79 5.98 -9.39
CA LEU A 112 4.98 5.50 -8.01
C LEU A 112 3.71 5.70 -7.17
N TRP A 113 3.19 6.93 -7.13
CA TRP A 113 2.00 7.25 -6.35
C TRP A 113 0.77 6.52 -6.85
N GLY A 114 0.62 6.33 -8.16
CA GLY A 114 -0.48 5.52 -8.71
C GLY A 114 -0.43 4.07 -8.20
N TRP A 115 0.74 3.45 -8.14
CA TRP A 115 0.87 2.10 -7.57
C TRP A 115 0.73 2.05 -6.04
N ILE A 116 1.13 3.10 -5.33
CA ILE A 116 0.86 3.27 -3.89
C ILE A 116 -0.64 3.34 -3.63
N LEU A 117 -1.38 4.16 -4.38
CA LEU A 117 -2.84 4.24 -4.26
C LEU A 117 -3.53 2.90 -4.56
N VAL A 118 -3.04 2.18 -5.58
CA VAL A 118 -3.52 0.81 -5.86
C VAL A 118 -3.25 -0.12 -4.68
N GLY A 119 -2.04 -0.08 -4.10
CA GLY A 119 -1.70 -0.90 -2.94
C GLY A 119 -2.57 -0.61 -1.73
N TRP A 120 -2.81 0.66 -1.42
CA TRP A 120 -3.70 1.06 -0.34
C TRP A 120 -5.12 0.58 -0.63
N GLY A 121 -5.66 0.84 -1.81
CA GLY A 121 -7.00 0.38 -2.16
C GLY A 121 -7.16 -1.14 -2.07
N VAL A 122 -6.14 -1.91 -2.48
CA VAL A 122 -6.11 -3.37 -2.32
C VAL A 122 -6.11 -3.77 -0.85
N PHE A 123 -5.34 -3.08 0.01
CA PHE A 123 -5.38 -3.29 1.46
C PHE A 123 -6.81 -3.13 1.99
N ASN A 124 -7.47 -2.01 1.71
CA ASN A 124 -8.86 -1.77 2.15
C ASN A 124 -9.84 -2.83 1.65
N LEU A 125 -9.69 -3.28 0.40
CA LEU A 125 -10.60 -4.29 -0.15
C LEU A 125 -10.38 -5.66 0.50
N VAL A 126 -9.12 -6.07 0.68
CA VAL A 126 -8.80 -7.37 1.27
C VAL A 126 -9.20 -7.41 2.74
N GLU A 127 -8.80 -6.39 3.50
CA GLU A 127 -9.13 -6.24 4.92
C GLU A 127 -10.65 -6.15 5.08
N GLY A 128 -11.33 -5.25 4.37
CA GLY A 128 -12.78 -5.11 4.51
C GLY A 128 -13.58 -6.35 4.08
N ILE A 129 -13.14 -7.08 3.06
CA ILE A 129 -13.81 -8.33 2.68
C ILE A 129 -13.56 -9.42 3.72
N ILE A 130 -12.31 -9.62 4.13
CA ILE A 130 -11.95 -10.72 5.02
C ILE A 130 -12.39 -10.41 6.45
N ASP A 131 -11.93 -9.32 7.03
CA ASP A 131 -12.05 -9.07 8.45
C ASP A 131 -13.40 -8.46 8.84
N HIS A 132 -13.99 -7.60 7.99
CA HIS A 132 -15.32 -7.03 8.28
C HIS A 132 -16.48 -7.94 7.87
N HIS A 133 -16.39 -8.61 6.71
CA HIS A 133 -17.53 -9.35 6.17
C HIS A 133 -17.44 -10.87 6.35
N LEU A 134 -16.31 -11.49 6.01
CA LEU A 134 -16.18 -12.94 6.14
C LEU A 134 -16.01 -13.35 7.60
N LEU A 135 -15.08 -12.71 8.32
CA LEU A 135 -14.81 -13.00 9.72
C LEU A 135 -15.72 -12.20 10.65
N GLY A 136 -15.99 -10.93 10.35
CA GLY A 136 -16.85 -10.08 11.20
C GLY A 136 -16.17 -9.61 12.50
N ILE A 137 -14.84 -9.66 12.56
CA ILE A 137 -14.07 -9.38 13.77
C ILE A 137 -13.67 -7.91 13.91
N HIS A 138 -13.78 -7.12 12.83
CA HIS A 138 -13.11 -5.81 12.72
C HIS A 138 -13.93 -4.67 12.09
N HIS A 139 -15.25 -4.62 12.22
CA HIS A 139 -16.04 -3.54 11.57
C HIS A 139 -15.46 -2.12 11.78
N VAL A 140 -15.45 -1.30 10.72
CA VAL A 140 -14.87 0.06 10.71
C VAL A 140 -15.44 0.93 11.83
N ARG A 141 -16.72 0.72 12.16
CA ARG A 141 -17.34 1.33 13.32
C ARG A 141 -18.51 0.47 13.78
N SER A 142 -18.35 -0.18 14.92
CA SER A 142 -19.39 -1.03 15.49
C SER A 142 -20.65 -0.24 15.87
N GLY A 143 -21.82 -0.87 15.78
CA GLY A 143 -23.12 -0.29 16.16
C GLY A 143 -24.19 -0.36 15.06
N GLU A 144 -25.23 0.46 15.18
CA GLU A 144 -26.46 0.42 14.37
C GLU A 144 -26.23 0.52 12.84
N TYR A 145 -25.09 1.06 12.41
CA TYR A 145 -24.77 1.29 10.99
C TYR A 145 -23.47 0.65 10.53
N GLN A 146 -22.94 -0.35 11.25
CA GLN A 146 -21.61 -0.91 10.98
C GLN A 146 -21.43 -1.38 9.52
N THR A 147 -22.46 -2.03 8.96
CA THR A 147 -22.43 -2.49 7.56
C THR A 147 -22.26 -1.35 6.56
N TRP A 148 -22.84 -0.17 6.81
CA TRP A 148 -22.69 0.98 5.93
C TRP A 148 -21.29 1.58 6.01
N TRP A 149 -20.67 1.56 7.19
CA TRP A 149 -19.26 1.95 7.34
C TRP A 149 -18.33 1.00 6.58
N ASP A 150 -18.56 -0.31 6.68
CA ASP A 150 -17.76 -1.32 5.96
C ASP A 150 -17.92 -1.19 4.44
N ILE A 151 -19.16 -0.99 3.94
CA ILE A 151 -19.41 -0.72 2.52
C ILE A 151 -18.70 0.56 2.07
N GLY A 152 -18.77 1.63 2.87
CA GLY A 152 -18.07 2.88 2.58
C GLY A 152 -16.56 2.68 2.45
N PHE A 153 -15.97 1.85 3.33
CA PHE A 153 -14.56 1.50 3.29
C PHE A 153 -14.17 0.70 2.04
N LEU A 154 -15.00 -0.27 1.62
CA LEU A 154 -14.81 -1.00 0.36
C LEU A 154 -14.93 -0.09 -0.87
N VAL A 155 -15.93 0.79 -0.90
CA VAL A 155 -16.11 1.77 -1.98
C VAL A 155 -14.92 2.70 -2.08
N PHE A 156 -14.41 3.18 -0.94
CA PHE A 156 -13.20 3.99 -0.89
C PHE A 156 -11.96 3.21 -1.39
N GLY A 157 -11.82 1.94 -0.99
CA GLY A 157 -10.77 1.06 -1.50
C GLY A 157 -10.82 0.89 -3.03
N ALA A 158 -12.00 0.62 -3.58
CA ALA A 158 -12.21 0.52 -5.03
C ALA A 158 -11.89 1.84 -5.75
N PHE A 159 -12.27 2.97 -5.17
CA PHE A 159 -11.93 4.30 -5.69
C PHE A 159 -10.42 4.54 -5.71
N LEU A 160 -9.68 4.17 -4.64
CA LEU A 160 -8.22 4.26 -4.60
C LEU A 160 -7.55 3.39 -5.66
N VAL A 161 -8.04 2.16 -5.87
CA VAL A 161 -7.54 1.27 -6.94
C VAL A 161 -7.77 1.90 -8.31
N ALA A 162 -8.98 2.36 -8.61
CA ALA A 162 -9.33 2.94 -9.90
C ALA A 162 -8.53 4.23 -10.19
N SER A 163 -8.49 5.15 -9.23
CA SER A 163 -7.76 6.41 -9.35
C SER A 163 -6.25 6.20 -9.47
N GLY A 164 -5.67 5.30 -8.66
CA GLY A 164 -4.26 4.94 -8.74
C GLY A 164 -3.88 4.29 -10.07
N TRP A 165 -4.74 3.41 -10.59
CA TRP A 165 -4.54 2.77 -11.89
C TRP A 165 -4.60 3.77 -13.05
N LEU A 166 -5.52 4.74 -13.01
CA LEU A 166 -5.59 5.81 -14.00
C LEU A 166 -4.38 6.75 -13.88
N LEU A 167 -3.97 7.11 -12.66
CA LEU A 167 -2.85 8.00 -12.41
C LEU A 167 -1.54 7.43 -12.97
N GLN A 168 -1.23 6.16 -12.70
CA GLN A 168 0.03 5.58 -13.18
C GLN A 168 0.12 5.50 -14.71
N ARG A 169 -1.02 5.38 -15.41
CA ARG A 169 -1.07 5.40 -16.90
C ARG A 169 -0.67 6.75 -17.50
N THR A 170 -0.80 7.83 -16.75
CA THR A 170 -0.42 9.18 -17.21
C THR A 170 1.07 9.48 -17.05
N GLY A 171 1.83 8.56 -16.44
CA GLY A 171 3.26 8.74 -16.22
C GLY A 171 4.11 8.32 -17.42
N THR A 172 5.00 9.19 -17.87
CA THR A 172 6.04 8.88 -18.86
C THR A 172 7.34 8.44 -18.18
N PRO A 173 8.17 7.59 -18.82
CA PRO A 173 9.53 7.34 -18.36
C PRO A 173 10.36 8.64 -18.41
N LEU A 174 11.12 8.92 -17.35
CA LEU A 174 12.09 10.01 -17.31
C LEU A 174 13.47 9.44 -17.63
N ASP A 175 14.13 9.98 -18.64
CA ASP A 175 15.54 9.68 -18.92
C ASP A 175 16.40 10.73 -18.21
N ILE A 176 17.05 10.34 -17.11
CA ILE A 176 17.91 11.25 -16.33
C ILE A 176 19.27 11.43 -17.03
N THR A 177 19.63 10.53 -17.95
CA THR A 177 20.91 10.61 -18.66
C THR A 177 20.90 11.54 -19.88
N GLY A 178 19.72 11.85 -20.44
CA GLY A 178 19.59 12.67 -21.66
C GLY A 178 19.74 14.19 -21.46
N ASP A 179 19.56 14.73 -20.26
CA ASP A 179 19.66 16.18 -20.02
C ASP A 179 21.11 16.68 -19.84
N ALA A 180 22.10 15.78 -19.72
CA ALA A 180 23.52 16.13 -19.62
C ALA A 180 24.16 16.54 -20.95
N GLU A 181 23.49 16.32 -22.09
CA GLU A 181 24.01 16.58 -23.44
C GLU A 181 23.42 17.81 -24.15
N ARG A 182 22.58 18.63 -23.49
CA ARG A 182 22.17 19.90 -24.12
C ARG A 182 23.39 20.84 -24.19
N PRO A 183 23.91 21.20 -25.38
CA PRO A 183 24.97 22.19 -25.46
C PRO A 183 24.44 23.49 -24.89
N ALA A 184 25.22 24.12 -24.01
CA ALA A 184 24.95 25.47 -23.56
C ALA A 184 24.78 26.35 -24.80
N THR A 185 23.56 26.82 -25.05
CA THR A 185 23.29 27.80 -26.10
C THR A 185 24.03 29.07 -25.68
N THR A 186 25.17 29.31 -26.30
CA THR A 186 25.90 30.57 -26.25
C THR A 186 24.99 31.68 -26.77
N ARG A 187 24.67 32.64 -25.90
CA ARG A 187 24.21 33.97 -26.27
C ARG A 187 25.28 34.96 -25.87
#